data_AF-W5SBH5-F1
#
_entry.id   AF-W5SBH5-F1
#
_cell.length_a   1.000
_cell.length_b   1.000
_cell.length_c   1.000
_cell.angle_alpha   90.00
_cell.angle_beta   90.00
_cell.angle_gamma   90.00
#
_symmetry.space_group_name_H-M   'P 1'
#
loop_
_entity.id
_entity.type
_entity.pdbx_description
1 polymer ?
#
loop_
_entity_poly.entity_id
_entity_poly.type
_entity_poly.pdbx_seq_one_letter_code
_entity_poly.pdbx_strand_id
1 'polypeptide(L)'
;STGAKTNADLSAAVALKAMTKGGKFSNAANEEGAVKAAAVSAVNKVLGVLDFIIRKTVSSNLDKIREAVKGIKYSESTGEATESGDAQPTTK
;
A
#
# COMPACT_ATOMS: atom_id res chain seq x y z
N SER A 1 -26.05 -10.96 -22.65
CA SER A 1 -24.94 -10.13 -23.17
C SER A 1 -23.77 -10.22 -22.20
N THR A 2 -22.74 -10.99 -22.57
CA THR A 2 -21.47 -11.14 -21.82
C THR A 2 -20.44 -10.16 -22.38
N GLY A 3 -20.62 -8.88 -22.07
CA GLY A 3 -19.70 -7.79 -22.43
C GLY A 3 -19.42 -6.89 -21.24
N ALA A 4 -18.33 -6.14 -21.30
CA ALA A 4 -18.02 -5.09 -20.32
C ALA A 4 -19.22 -4.13 -20.18
N LYS A 5 -19.71 -3.94 -18.96
CA LYS A 5 -20.89 -3.09 -18.69
C LYS A 5 -20.51 -1.63 -18.52
N THR A 6 -19.26 -1.37 -18.13
CA THR A 6 -18.71 -0.03 -17.90
C THR A 6 -17.38 0.16 -18.62
N ASN A 7 -16.98 1.41 -18.81
CA ASN A 7 -15.65 1.76 -19.30
C ASN A 7 -14.54 1.27 -18.36
N ALA A 8 -14.83 1.18 -17.06
CA ALA A 8 -13.90 0.63 -16.08
C ALA A 8 -13.68 -0.88 -16.31
N ASP A 9 -14.76 -1.64 -16.51
CA ASP A 9 -14.68 -3.08 -16.83
C ASP A 9 -13.90 -3.31 -18.12
N LEU A 10 -14.15 -2.49 -19.15
CA LEU A 10 -13.45 -2.57 -20.42
C LEU A 10 -11.96 -2.25 -20.25
N SER A 11 -11.63 -1.15 -19.56
CA SER A 11 -10.25 -0.74 -19.31
C SER A 11 -9.49 -1.79 -18.51
N ALA A 12 -10.12 -2.41 -17.52
CA ALA A 12 -9.52 -3.49 -16.73
C ALA A 12 -9.26 -4.73 -17.59
N ALA A 13 -10.23 -5.12 -18.42
CA ALA A 13 -10.07 -6.25 -19.35
C ALA A 13 -8.95 -6.00 -20.38
N VAL A 14 -8.86 -4.78 -20.92
CA VAL A 14 -7.78 -4.37 -21.82
C VAL A 14 -6.43 -4.43 -21.11
N ALA A 15 -6.30 -3.85 -19.92
CA ALA A 15 -5.06 -3.90 -19.15
C ALA A 15 -4.63 -5.35 -18.86
N LEU A 16 -5.56 -6.19 -18.37
CA LEU A 16 -5.28 -7.59 -18.07
C LEU A 16 -4.85 -8.36 -19.33
N LYS A 17 -5.56 -8.18 -20.45
CA LYS A 17 -5.22 -8.81 -21.73
C LYS A 17 -3.83 -8.38 -22.21
N ALA A 18 -3.49 -7.10 -22.08
CA ALA A 18 -2.18 -6.57 -22.49
C ALA A 18 -1.02 -7.10 -21.63
N MET A 19 -1.24 -7.30 -20.33
CA MET A 19 -0.23 -7.81 -19.39
C MET A 19 -0.07 -9.34 -19.45
N THR A 20 -1.12 -10.06 -19.86
CA THR A 20 -1.10 -11.52 -19.94
C THR A 20 -0.15 -11.99 -21.03
N LYS A 21 0.71 -12.96 -20.71
CA LYS A 21 1.61 -13.58 -21.69
C LYS A 21 0.82 -14.10 -22.89
N GLY A 22 1.21 -13.68 -24.09
CA GLY A 22 0.52 -14.05 -25.35
C GLY A 22 -0.78 -13.29 -25.60
N GLY A 23 -1.14 -12.32 -24.76
CA GLY A 23 -2.25 -11.42 -25.00
C GLY A 23 -2.02 -10.56 -26.23
N LYS A 24 -2.98 -10.59 -27.17
CA LYS A 24 -2.98 -9.80 -28.40
C LYS A 24 -4.35 -9.18 -28.63
N PHE A 25 -4.36 -8.05 -29.32
CA PHE A 25 -5.57 -7.38 -29.77
C PHE A 25 -5.65 -7.49 -31.29
N SER A 26 -6.82 -7.85 -31.79
CA SER A 26 -7.14 -7.67 -33.20
C SER A 26 -7.43 -6.20 -33.48
N ASN A 27 -6.99 -5.70 -34.62
CA ASN A 27 -7.22 -4.32 -35.05
C ASN A 27 -7.49 -4.28 -36.55
N ALA A 28 -8.11 -3.18 -37.01
CA ALA A 28 -8.22 -2.90 -38.43
C ALA A 28 -6.87 -2.38 -38.96
N ALA A 29 -6.69 -2.42 -40.28
CA ALA A 29 -5.50 -1.84 -40.91
C ALA A 29 -5.36 -0.37 -40.50
N ASN A 30 -4.14 0.04 -40.15
CA ASN A 30 -3.78 1.39 -39.68
C ASN A 30 -4.27 1.78 -38.26
N GLU A 31 -4.93 0.88 -37.51
CA GLU A 31 -5.37 1.14 -36.12
C GLU A 31 -4.41 0.61 -35.05
N GLU A 32 -3.29 -0.01 -35.45
CA GLU A 32 -2.34 -0.63 -34.51
C GLU A 32 -1.82 0.36 -33.47
N GLY A 33 -1.48 1.58 -33.90
CA GLY A 33 -0.99 2.64 -33.02
C GLY A 33 -2.00 3.04 -31.94
N ALA A 34 -3.27 3.22 -32.33
CA ALA A 34 -4.35 3.58 -31.41
C ALA A 34 -4.61 2.47 -30.39
N VAL A 35 -4.66 1.21 -30.84
CA VAL A 35 -4.86 0.05 -29.96
C VAL A 35 -3.70 -0.11 -28.98
N LYS A 36 -2.45 0.08 -29.44
CA LYS A 36 -1.27 0.06 -28.57
C LYS A 36 -1.31 1.18 -27.53
N ALA A 37 -1.64 2.40 -27.95
CA ALA A 37 -1.75 3.55 -27.04
C ALA A 37 -2.84 3.33 -25.97
N ALA A 38 -4.01 2.81 -26.37
CA ALA A 38 -5.08 2.48 -25.44
C ALA A 38 -4.66 1.39 -24.44
N ALA A 39 -4.01 0.32 -24.91
CA ALA A 39 -3.51 -0.74 -24.07
C ALA A 39 -2.46 -0.23 -23.06
N VAL A 40 -1.47 0.54 -23.52
CA VAL A 40 -0.44 1.12 -22.64
C VAL A 40 -1.06 2.07 -21.61
N SER A 41 -2.00 2.93 -22.02
CA SER A 41 -2.70 3.84 -21.12
C SER A 41 -3.47 3.08 -20.03
N ALA A 42 -4.19 2.02 -20.40
CA ALA A 42 -4.92 1.18 -19.46
C ALA A 42 -3.97 0.49 -18.45
N VAL A 43 -2.87 -0.08 -18.94
CA VAL A 43 -1.86 -0.73 -18.09
C VAL A 43 -1.23 0.27 -17.12
N ASN A 44 -0.82 1.45 -17.60
CA ASN A 44 -0.20 2.47 -16.76
C ASN A 44 -1.14 2.96 -15.65
N LYS A 45 -2.43 3.11 -15.94
CA LYS A 45 -3.43 3.47 -14.91
C LYS A 45 -3.56 2.38 -13.84
N VAL A 46 -3.64 1.10 -14.24
CA VAL A 46 -3.73 -0.03 -13.30
C VAL A 46 -2.48 -0.10 -12.42
N LEU A 47 -1.29 0.01 -13.01
CA LEU A 47 -0.04 -0.01 -12.26
C LEU A 47 0.11 1.23 -11.35
N GLY A 48 -0.35 2.40 -11.77
CA GLY A 48 -0.34 3.61 -10.94
C GLY A 48 -1.24 3.48 -9.71
N VAL A 49 -2.44 2.91 -9.86
CA VAL A 49 -3.33 2.63 -8.73
C VAL A 49 -2.74 1.55 -7.81
N LEU A 50 -2.15 0.49 -8.38
CA LEU A 50 -1.49 -0.57 -7.61
C LEU A 50 -0.35 -0.03 -6.76
N ASP A 51 0.55 0.79 -7.34
CA ASP A 51 1.65 1.45 -6.62
C ASP A 51 1.11 2.33 -5.49
N PHE A 52 0.08 3.15 -5.75
CA PHE A 52 -0.54 3.99 -4.73
C PHE A 52 -1.08 3.18 -3.54
N ILE A 53 -1.81 2.09 -3.81
CA ILE A 53 -2.40 1.24 -2.76
C ILE A 53 -1.31 0.55 -1.93
N ILE A 54 -0.26 0.06 -2.58
CA ILE A 54 0.89 -0.57 -1.90
C ILE A 54 1.55 0.45 -0.97
N ARG A 55 1.89 1.65 -1.46
CA ARG A 55 2.50 2.71 -0.66
C ARG A 55 1.65 3.09 0.54
N LYS A 56 0.35 3.34 0.32
CA LYS A 56 -0.57 3.70 1.39
C LYS A 56 -0.64 2.62 2.47
N THR A 57 -0.67 1.35 2.06
CA THR A 57 -0.67 0.20 2.98
C THR A 57 0.62 0.12 3.79
N VAL A 58 1.77 0.25 3.12
CA VAL A 58 3.07 0.20 3.79
C VAL A 58 3.24 1.37 4.76
N SER A 59 2.95 2.60 4.33
CA SER A 59 3.00 3.79 5.18
C SER A 59 2.12 3.65 6.41
N SER A 60 0.87 3.19 6.27
CA SER A 60 -0.03 2.97 7.40
C SER A 60 0.51 1.98 8.43
N ASN A 61 1.19 0.91 7.99
CA ASN A 61 1.81 -0.04 8.91
C ASN A 61 3.08 0.51 9.56
N LEU A 62 3.91 1.24 8.82
CA LEU A 62 5.10 1.91 9.37
C LEU A 62 4.73 2.97 10.40
N ASP A 63 3.64 3.72 10.19
CA ASP A 63 3.13 4.69 11.15
C ASP A 63 2.72 4.01 12.47
N LYS A 64 2.02 2.86 12.40
CA LYS A 64 1.68 2.08 13.60
C LYS A 64 2.92 1.61 14.36
N ILE A 65 3.94 1.14 13.65
CA ILE A 65 5.22 0.73 14.25
C ILE A 65 5.89 1.93 14.92
N ARG A 66 5.90 3.10 14.26
CA ARG A 66 6.47 4.33 14.82
C ARG A 66 5.81 4.72 16.14
N GLU A 67 4.48 4.66 16.21
CA GLU A 67 3.77 4.97 17.46
C GLU A 67 4.03 3.95 18.56
N ALA A 68 4.09 2.65 18.23
CA ALA A 68 4.46 1.61 19.21
C ALA A 68 5.87 1.83 19.77
N VAL A 69 6.85 2.16 18.92
CA VAL A 69 8.23 2.44 19.34
C VAL A 69 8.30 3.69 20.23
N LYS A 70 7.53 4.75 19.93
CA LYS A 70 7.42 5.90 20.84
C LYS A 70 6.91 5.48 22.21
N GLY A 71 5.85 4.67 22.26
CA GLY A 71 5.30 4.16 23.52
C GLY A 71 6.31 3.39 24.37
N ILE A 72 7.14 2.53 23.74
CA ILE A 72 8.22 1.80 24.41
C ILE A 72 9.25 2.76 25.01
N LYS A 73 9.70 3.77 24.25
CA LYS A 73 10.64 4.78 24.76
C LYS A 73 10.11 5.55 25.97
N TYR A 74 8.80 5.78 26.05
CA TYR A 74 8.20 6.42 27.23
C TYR A 74 8.10 5.46 28.43
N SER A 75 7.95 4.15 28.20
CA SER A 75 7.86 3.14 29.28
C SER A 75 9.20 2.83 29.97
N GLU A 76 10.33 2.98 29.29
CA GLU A 76 11.67 2.78 29.88
C GLU A 76 12.12 3.94 30.78
N SER A 77 11.32 5.01 30.90
CA SER A 77 11.64 6.19 31.73
C SER A 77 10.86 6.27 33.06
N THR A 78 10.01 5.29 33.40
CA THR A 78 9.17 5.35 34.61
C THR A 78 9.57 4.36 35.71
N GLY A 79 10.77 3.80 35.68
CA GLY A 79 11.22 2.85 36.70
C GLY A 79 12.68 3.01 37.04
N GLU A 80 13.04 3.99 37.87
CA GLU A 80 14.07 3.89 38.91
C GLU A 80 14.20 5.23 39.66
N ALA A 81 13.50 5.32 40.79
CA ALA A 81 13.92 6.05 41.98
C ALA A 81 13.10 5.54 43.18
N THR A 82 13.25 4.24 43.50
CA THR A 82 12.97 3.76 44.85
C THR A 82 14.28 3.73 45.61
N GLU A 83 14.70 4.86 46.18
CA GLU A 83 15.65 4.83 47.29
C GLU A 83 14.91 4.23 48.49
N SER A 84 15.12 2.93 48.67
CA SER A 84 14.87 2.23 49.92
C SER A 84 16.08 2.50 50.83
N GLY A 85 15.95 3.50 51.70
CA GLY A 85 16.88 3.76 52.79
C GLY A 85 16.31 3.23 54.10
N ASP A 86 16.96 2.21 54.65
CA ASP A 86 16.61 1.47 55.85
C ASP A 86 16.41 2.29 57.13
N ALA A 87 15.70 1.66 58.07
CA ALA A 87 15.24 2.15 59.35
C ALA A 87 16.32 2.66 60.33
N GLN A 88 15.93 3.63 61.17
CA GLN A 88 16.38 3.65 62.57
C GLN A 88 15.26 4.12 63.52
N PRO A 89 14.78 3.27 64.45
CA PRO A 89 14.03 3.72 65.62
C PRO A 89 14.99 3.98 66.79
N THR A 90 14.85 5.11 67.50
CA THR A 90 14.91 5.20 68.98
C THR A 90 14.65 6.63 69.47
N THR A 91 13.51 6.80 70.15
CA THR A 91 13.33 7.45 71.47
C THR A 91 14.46 8.33 72.02
N LYS A 92 14.18 9.61 72.34
CA LYS A 92 13.68 10.06 73.65
C LYS A 92 13.24 11.53 73.60
#